data_AF-A0A6C0DDJ5-F1
#
_entry.id   AF-A0A6C0DDJ5-F1
#
_cell.length_a   1.000
_cell.length_b   1.000
_cell.length_c   1.000
_cell.angle_alpha   90.00
_cell.angle_beta   90.00
_cell.angle_gamma   90.00
#
_symmetry.space_group_name_H-M   'P 1'
#
loop_
_entity.id
_entity.type
_entity.pdbx_description
1 polymer ?
#
loop_
_entity_poly.entity_id
_entity_poly.type
_entity_poly.pdbx_seq_one_letter_code
_entity_poly.pdbx_strand_id
1 'polypeptide(L)'
;MPCFDANGFATLSIGTLLQYQTWWGTFERIQAYDINVSTLRKAGNMSLTYYTYMTMEERNEYTNGRMLHISRYPDSNWNPVEKN
;
A
#
# COMPACT_ATOMS: atom_id res chain seq x y z
N MET A 1 -9.04 -5.71 -8.60
CA MET A 1 -7.78 -5.00 -8.93
C MET A 1 -7.90 -3.60 -8.39
N PRO A 2 -6.97 -3.13 -7.56
CA PRO A 2 -6.92 -1.73 -7.18
C PRO A 2 -6.69 -0.88 -8.44
N CYS A 3 -7.44 0.20 -8.62
CA CYS A 3 -7.34 1.06 -9.79
C CYS A 3 -6.28 2.14 -9.56
N PHE A 4 -5.17 2.07 -10.31
CA PHE A 4 -4.17 3.13 -10.31
C PHE A 4 -4.74 4.41 -10.97
N ASP A 5 -4.80 5.50 -10.23
CA ASP A 5 -5.18 6.81 -10.76
C ASP A 5 -3.93 7.56 -11.26
N ALA A 6 -3.78 7.62 -12.59
CA ALA A 6 -2.66 8.29 -13.25
C ALA A 6 -2.85 9.82 -13.37
N ASN A 7 -4.02 10.36 -13.01
CA ASN A 7 -4.28 11.79 -13.14
C ASN A 7 -3.35 12.57 -12.19
N GLY A 8 -2.60 13.53 -12.74
CA GLY A 8 -1.60 14.31 -11.98
C GLY A 8 -0.15 13.86 -12.21
N PHE A 9 0.10 12.71 -12.84
CA PHE A 9 1.43 12.25 -13.24
C PHE A 9 1.75 12.62 -14.71
N ALA A 10 1.44 13.86 -15.12
CA ALA A 10 1.70 14.32 -16.48
C ALA A 10 3.22 14.25 -16.76
N THR A 11 3.61 13.62 -17.88
CA THR A 11 4.99 13.46 -18.41
C THR A 11 5.88 12.35 -17.85
N LEU A 12 5.35 11.31 -17.20
CA LEU A 12 6.14 10.12 -16.86
C LEU A 12 6.42 9.23 -18.08
N SER A 13 7.62 8.65 -18.14
CA SER A 13 7.94 7.59 -19.10
C SER A 13 7.07 6.35 -18.83
N ILE A 14 6.79 5.53 -19.86
CA ILE A 14 6.01 4.29 -19.70
C ILE A 14 6.62 3.38 -18.62
N GLY A 15 7.96 3.28 -18.55
CA GLY A 15 8.63 2.50 -17.52
C GLY A 15 8.40 3.03 -16.10
N THR A 16 8.41 4.35 -15.92
CA THR A 16 8.12 4.98 -14.62
C THR A 16 6.65 4.80 -14.22
N LEU A 17 5.73 4.86 -15.19
CA LEU A 17 4.31 4.66 -14.94
C LEU A 17 4.00 3.22 -14.49
N LEU A 18 4.60 2.22 -15.14
CA LEU A 18 4.50 0.82 -14.72
C LEU A 18 5.10 0.62 -13.31
N GLN A 19 6.24 1.25 -13.03
CA GLN A 19 6.85 1.18 -11.70
C GLN A 19 5.93 1.79 -10.62
N TYR A 20 5.31 2.94 -10.90
CA TYR A 20 4.39 3.58 -9.97
C TYR A 20 3.12 2.76 -9.76
N GLN A 21 2.61 2.11 -10.82
CA GLN A 21 1.51 1.15 -10.73
C GLN A 21 1.87 -0.03 -9.81
N THR A 22 3.08 -0.58 -9.94
CA THR A 22 3.56 -1.65 -9.06
C THR A 22 3.61 -1.17 -7.62
N TRP A 23 4.24 -0.02 -7.34
CA TRP A 23 4.33 0.52 -5.97
C TRP A 23 2.96 0.79 -5.36
N TRP A 24 2.07 1.40 -6.15
CA TRP A 24 0.68 1.68 -5.75
C TRP A 24 -0.05 0.38 -5.39
N GLY A 25 0.00 -0.62 -6.27
CA GLY A 25 -0.63 -1.92 -6.05
C GLY A 25 -0.02 -2.69 -4.87
N THR A 26 1.30 -2.64 -4.69
CA THR A 26 1.99 -3.26 -3.55
C THR A 26 1.52 -2.64 -2.24
N PHE A 27 1.41 -1.31 -2.17
CA PHE A 27 0.87 -0.63 -1.00
C PHE A 27 -0.58 -1.04 -0.71
N GLU A 28 -1.49 -0.92 -1.67
CA GLU A 28 -2.91 -1.24 -1.45
C GLU A 28 -3.12 -2.70 -1.07
N ARG A 29 -2.41 -3.64 -1.69
CA ARG A 29 -2.48 -5.06 -1.36
C ARG A 29 -2.09 -5.34 0.09
N ILE A 30 -0.94 -4.83 0.52
CA ILE A 30 -0.41 -5.07 1.87
C ILE A 30 -1.25 -4.33 2.91
N GLN A 31 -1.62 -3.08 2.63
CA GLN A 31 -2.47 -2.29 3.53
C GLN A 31 -3.84 -2.93 3.70
N ALA A 32 -4.49 -3.39 2.62
CA ALA A 32 -5.77 -4.07 2.70
C ALA A 32 -5.69 -5.39 3.50
N TYR A 33 -4.60 -6.15 3.31
CA TYR A 33 -4.35 -7.35 4.11
C TYR A 33 -4.20 -7.02 5.59
N ASP A 34 -3.36 -6.05 5.95
CA ASP A 34 -3.12 -5.66 7.34
C ASP A 34 -4.38 -5.05 7.99
N ILE A 35 -5.23 -4.33 7.23
CA ILE A 35 -6.53 -3.83 7.71
C ILE A 35 -7.46 -5.01 8.04
N ASN A 36 -7.52 -6.01 7.16
CA ASN A 36 -8.36 -7.19 7.37
C ASN A 36 -7.88 -7.98 8.60
N VAL A 37 -6.57 -8.20 8.72
CA VAL A 37 -5.98 -8.87 9.90
C VAL A 37 -6.27 -8.10 11.17
N SER A 38 -6.07 -6.77 11.18
CA SER A 38 -6.40 -5.93 12.35
C SER A 38 -7.87 -6.02 12.73
N THR A 39 -8.78 -6.01 11.75
CA THR A 39 -10.22 -6.15 11.96
C THR A 39 -10.56 -7.50 12.58
N LEU A 40 -10.01 -8.60 12.04
CA LEU A 40 -10.26 -9.95 12.54
C LEU A 40 -9.62 -10.21 13.90
N ARG A 41 -8.44 -9.66 14.17
CA ARG A 41 -7.80 -9.70 15.50
C ARG A 41 -8.63 -8.94 16.53
N LYS A 42 -9.14 -7.76 16.19
CA LYS A 42 -10.08 -6.99 17.04
C LYS A 42 -11.40 -7.73 17.30
N ALA A 43 -11.84 -8.56 16.36
CA ALA A 43 -12.99 -9.44 16.52
C ALA A 43 -12.69 -10.71 17.37
N GLY A 44 -11.45 -10.89 17.84
CA GLY A 44 -11.05 -11.99 18.74
C GLY A 44 -10.24 -13.10 18.07
N ASN A 45 -10.00 -13.05 16.76
CA ASN A 45 -9.15 -14.04 16.09
C ASN A 45 -7.66 -13.65 16.13
N MET A 46 -7.01 -13.92 17.26
CA MET A 46 -5.59 -13.58 17.48
C MET A 46 -4.59 -14.47 16.73
N SER A 47 -5.05 -15.56 16.09
CA SER A 47 -4.18 -16.50 15.37
C SER A 47 -3.64 -15.96 14.04
N LEU A 48 -4.22 -14.86 13.54
CA LEU A 48 -3.80 -14.23 12.29
C LEU A 48 -2.58 -13.34 12.50
N THR A 49 -1.62 -13.44 11.57
CA THR A 49 -0.41 -12.62 11.55
C THR A 49 -0.51 -11.53 10.50
N TYR A 50 0.12 -10.39 10.78
CA TYR A 50 0.25 -9.30 9.81
C TYR A 50 1.17 -9.69 8.65
N TYR A 51 1.05 -8.99 7.53
CA TYR A 51 1.89 -9.20 6.37
C TYR A 51 3.37 -9.02 6.73
N THR A 52 4.18 -9.96 6.26
CA THR A 52 5.63 -9.94 6.38
C THR A 52 6.24 -9.75 5.00
N TYR A 53 7.07 -8.72 4.84
CA TYR A 53 7.75 -8.47 3.58
C TYR A 53 8.71 -9.61 3.24
N MET A 54 8.63 -10.10 2.00
CA MET A 54 9.49 -11.19 1.53
C MET A 54 10.89 -10.68 1.17
N THR A 55 10.98 -9.44 0.69
CA THR A 55 12.24 -8.82 0.26
C THR A 55 12.31 -7.36 0.71
N MET A 56 13.54 -6.81 0.73
CA MET A 56 13.76 -5.39 0.95
C MET A 56 13.15 -4.53 -0.16
N GLU A 57 13.15 -5.04 -1.39
CA GLU A 57 12.51 -4.37 -2.53
C GLU A 57 11.02 -4.19 -2.29
N GLU A 58 10.29 -5.24 -1.91
CA GLU A 58 8.85 -5.16 -1.62
C GLU A 58 8.55 -4.13 -0.50
N ARG A 59 9.41 -4.05 0.52
CA ARG A 59 9.29 -3.04 1.57
C ARG A 59 9.48 -1.61 1.02
N ASN A 60 10.42 -1.43 0.10
CA ASN A 60 10.64 -0.14 -0.55
C ASN A 60 9.46 0.22 -1.46
N GLU A 61 8.93 -0.74 -2.22
CA GLU A 61 7.74 -0.56 -3.05
C GLU A 61 6.52 -0.16 -2.21
N TYR A 62 6.30 -0.82 -1.07
CA TYR A 62 5.24 -0.46 -0.13
C TYR A 62 5.40 0.97 0.38
N THR A 63 6.61 1.36 0.76
CA THR A 63 6.91 2.70 1.28
C THR A 63 6.72 3.76 0.20
N ASN A 64 7.22 3.52 -1.01
CA ASN A 64 7.05 4.41 -2.15
C ASN A 64 5.58 4.51 -2.57
N GLY A 65 4.85 3.40 -2.58
CA GLY A 65 3.42 3.35 -2.85
C GLY A 65 2.62 4.20 -1.87
N ARG A 66 2.95 4.15 -0.57
CA ARG A 66 2.38 5.04 0.45
C ARG A 66 2.64 6.51 0.13
N MET A 67 3.88 6.86 -0.23
CA MET A 67 4.23 8.24 -0.57
C MET A 67 3.48 8.73 -1.81
N LEU A 68 3.26 7.87 -2.81
CA LEU A 68 2.42 8.19 -3.97
C LEU A 68 0.97 8.50 -3.55
N HIS A 69 0.39 7.71 -2.64
CA HIS A 69 -0.95 7.96 -2.11
C HIS A 69 -1.04 9.28 -1.33
N ILE A 70 -0.06 9.58 -0.46
CA ILE A 70 0.02 10.85 0.27
C ILE A 70 0.12 12.03 -0.68
N SER A 71 0.95 11.91 -1.72
CA SER A 71 1.12 12.97 -2.73
C SER A 71 -0.18 13.21 -3.52
N ARG A 72 -0.91 12.14 -3.86
CA ARG A 72 -2.15 12.22 -4.63
C ARG A 72 -3.35 12.67 -3.79
N TYR A 73 -3.45 12.18 -2.55
CA TYR A 73 -4.56 12.38 -1.64
C TYR A 73 -4.06 12.84 -0.27
N PRO A 74 -3.57 14.09 -0.15
CA PRO A 74 -2.92 14.59 1.05
C PRO A 74 -3.86 14.70 2.26
N ASP A 75 -5.16 14.88 2.02
CA ASP A 75 -6.17 15.00 3.09
C ASP A 75 -6.63 13.65 3.66
N SER A 76 -6.15 12.54 3.11
CA SER A 76 -6.51 11.18 3.52
C SER A 76 -5.48 10.57 4.47
N ASN A 77 -5.95 9.78 5.44
CA ASN A 77 -5.06 9.09 6.37
C ASN A 77 -4.47 7.81 5.74
N TRP A 78 -3.23 7.91 5.25
CA TRP A 78 -2.46 6.80 4.69
C TRP A 78 -1.43 6.23 5.67
N ASN A 79 -1.70 6.32 6.97
CA ASN A 79 -0.82 5.72 7.96
C ASN A 79 -0.89 4.19 7.90
N PRO A 80 0.25 3.50 8.09
CA PRO A 80 0.26 2.05 8.21
C PRO A 80 -0.65 1.59 9.34
N VAL A 81 -1.23 0.39 9.19
CA VAL A 81 -2.07 -0.20 10.23
C VAL A 81 -1.24 -0.44 11.49
N GLU A 82 -1.75 0.00 12.65
CA GLU A 82 -1.16 -0.32 13.94
C GLU A 82 -1.24 -1.83 14.19
N LYS A 83 -0.06 -2.44 14.38
CA LYS A 83 0.09 -3.88 14.62
C LYS A 83 0.01 -4.13 16.12
N ASN A 84 -1.17 -4.54 16.59
CA ASN A 84 -1.46 -4.86 18.01
C ASN A 84 -1.48 -6.38 18.26
#